data_AF-A0A024VWU3-F1
#
_entry.id   AF-A0A024VWU3-F1
#
_cell.length_a   1.000
_cell.length_b   1.000
_cell.length_c   1.000
_cell.angle_alpha   90.00
_cell.angle_beta   90.00
_cell.angle_gamma   90.00
#
_symmetry.space_group_name_H-M   'P 1'
#
loop_
_entity.id
_entity.type
_entity.pdbx_description
1 polymer ?
#
loop_
_entity_poly.entity_id
_entity_poly.type
_entity_poly.pdbx_seq_one_letter_code
_entity_poly.pdbx_strand_id
1 'polypeptide(L)'
;MLNIDGVILGNNRYCYNGFDLNRQWSNPIGYIHPTIYSAKLLMKNISENNKIIFFCDFHSHSRKYNCFIFGNEGSYNYVKNKKMCEVFPEIYSHTLPWFALVDTVYKADNENKGSARLISGKEFSLDCSYTFEISLFGIQIRKDFNIMYDEKKDIFYVQNYFEGYQNGDDNIKG
;
A
#
# COMPACT_ATOMS: atom_id res chain seq x y z
N MET A 1 9.75 -11.31 2.03
CA MET A 1 8.69 -12.08 2.68
C MET A 1 8.91 -12.06 4.19
N LEU A 2 7.90 -11.68 5.00
CA LEU A 2 8.06 -11.48 6.45
C LEU A 2 7.72 -12.71 7.32
N ASN A 3 6.91 -13.65 6.82
CA ASN A 3 6.44 -14.82 7.56
C ASN A 3 6.73 -16.13 6.77
N ILE A 4 8.01 -16.46 6.59
CA ILE A 4 8.40 -17.62 5.76
C ILE A 4 8.04 -18.96 6.40
N ASP A 5 8.17 -19.05 7.72
CA ASP A 5 7.82 -20.19 8.55
C ASP A 5 6.31 -20.43 8.56
N GLY A 6 5.50 -19.37 8.69
CA GLY A 6 4.05 -19.48 8.54
C GLY A 6 3.64 -20.03 7.19
N VAL A 7 4.27 -19.57 6.09
CA VAL A 7 4.00 -20.05 4.74
C VAL A 7 4.32 -21.55 4.58
N ILE A 8 5.50 -21.99 5.05
CA ILE A 8 5.90 -23.41 4.98
C ILE A 8 4.89 -24.31 5.70
N LEU A 9 4.32 -23.83 6.81
CA LEU A 9 3.36 -24.56 7.63
C LEU A 9 1.91 -24.42 7.15
N GLY A 10 1.65 -23.65 6.10
CA GLY A 10 0.30 -23.37 5.61
C GLY A 10 -0.52 -22.43 6.51
N ASN A 11 0.12 -21.66 7.39
CA ASN A 11 -0.53 -20.66 8.23
C ASN A 11 -0.79 -19.37 7.44
N ASN A 12 -2.00 -18.84 7.53
CA ASN A 12 -2.37 -17.61 6.82
C ASN A 12 -2.09 -16.31 7.60
N ARG A 13 -1.87 -16.40 8.93
CA ARG A 13 -1.83 -15.20 9.80
C ARG A 13 -0.71 -15.20 10.83
N TYR A 14 -0.44 -16.35 11.43
CA TYR A 14 0.54 -16.47 12.51
C TYR A 14 1.85 -17.05 11.99
N CYS A 15 2.97 -16.65 12.60
CA CYS A 15 4.24 -17.34 12.43
C CYS A 15 4.29 -18.61 13.29
N TYR A 16 5.36 -19.41 13.19
CA TYR A 16 5.48 -20.73 13.83
C TYR A 16 5.28 -20.68 15.36
N ASN A 17 5.75 -19.62 16.02
CA ASN A 17 5.59 -19.42 17.46
C ASN A 17 4.25 -18.76 17.86
N GLY A 18 3.28 -18.67 16.93
CA GLY A 18 1.90 -18.25 17.21
C GLY A 18 1.66 -16.73 17.26
N PHE A 19 2.66 -15.91 16.91
CA PHE A 19 2.49 -14.45 16.92
C PHE A 19 1.90 -13.93 15.60
N ASP A 20 1.03 -12.92 15.70
CA ASP A 20 0.64 -12.09 14.56
C ASP A 20 1.74 -11.05 14.36
N LEU A 21 2.57 -11.25 13.33
CA LEU A 21 3.72 -10.38 13.04
C LEU A 21 3.31 -8.93 12.78
N ASN A 22 2.11 -8.70 12.22
CA ASN A 22 1.59 -7.35 12.00
C ASN A 22 1.06 -6.70 13.30
N ARG A 23 1.30 -7.30 14.46
CA ARG A 23 1.06 -6.70 15.79
C ARG A 23 2.34 -6.53 16.60
N GLN A 24 3.49 -6.85 16.02
CA GLN A 24 4.79 -6.82 16.70
C GLN A 24 5.66 -5.61 16.29
N TRP A 25 5.15 -4.69 15.49
CA TRP A 25 5.94 -3.56 14.97
C TRP A 25 6.29 -2.51 16.02
N SER A 26 5.45 -2.33 17.04
CA SER A 26 5.69 -1.36 18.11
C SER A 26 6.99 -1.68 18.87
N ASN A 27 7.14 -2.92 19.34
CA ASN A 27 8.33 -3.37 20.06
C ASN A 27 8.74 -4.81 19.66
N PRO A 28 9.35 -5.01 18.48
CA PRO A 28 9.77 -6.34 18.05
C PRO A 28 10.98 -6.81 18.87
N ILE A 29 10.95 -8.07 19.31
CA ILE A 29 12.04 -8.70 20.04
C ILE A 29 12.87 -9.51 19.05
N GLY A 30 14.17 -9.23 18.92
CA GLY A 30 15.02 -9.78 17.85
C GLY A 30 15.05 -11.30 17.73
N TYR A 31 14.95 -12.04 18.84
CA TYR A 31 14.94 -13.51 18.82
C TYR A 31 13.53 -14.14 18.70
N ILE A 32 12.45 -13.39 18.98
CA ILE A 32 11.06 -13.88 18.87
C ILE A 32 10.44 -13.48 17.53
N HIS A 33 10.73 -12.26 17.06
CA HIS A 33 10.20 -11.65 15.85
C HIS A 33 11.34 -11.18 14.92
N PRO A 34 12.26 -12.07 14.51
CA PRO A 34 13.50 -11.69 13.82
C PRO A 34 13.25 -10.93 12.51
N THR A 35 12.21 -11.29 11.76
CA THR A 35 11.89 -10.66 10.47
C THR A 35 11.37 -9.23 10.64
N ILE A 36 10.51 -8.98 11.63
CA ILE A 36 10.01 -7.63 11.94
C ILE A 36 11.12 -6.76 12.53
N TYR A 37 11.92 -7.31 13.46
CA TYR A 37 13.06 -6.62 14.03
C TYR A 37 14.04 -6.17 12.94
N SER A 38 14.43 -7.10 12.06
CA SER A 38 15.39 -6.83 10.98
C SER A 38 14.84 -5.84 9.95
N ALA A 39 13.55 -5.94 9.59
CA ALA A 39 12.91 -4.98 8.69
C ALA A 39 12.92 -3.56 9.27
N LYS A 40 12.58 -3.42 10.56
CA LYS A 40 12.57 -2.13 11.27
C LYS A 40 13.99 -1.57 11.41
N LEU A 41 14.98 -2.41 11.69
CA LEU A 41 16.40 -2.03 11.73
C LEU A 41 16.88 -1.54 10.36
N LEU A 42 16.51 -2.22 9.28
CA LEU A 42 16.83 -1.79 7.92
C LEU A 42 16.23 -0.41 7.61
N MET A 43 14.96 -0.19 7.94
CA MET A 43 14.31 1.12 7.78
C MET A 43 15.03 2.20 8.59
N LYS A 44 15.44 1.90 9.82
CA LYS A 44 16.25 2.81 10.65
C LYS A 44 17.57 3.16 9.96
N ASN A 45 18.32 2.17 9.49
CA ASN A 45 19.62 2.40 8.83
C ASN A 45 19.46 3.22 7.53
N ILE A 46 18.40 2.97 6.75
CA ILE A 46 18.08 3.78 5.57
C ILE A 46 17.80 5.22 5.99
N SER A 47 17.03 5.41 7.07
CA SER A 47 16.63 6.72 7.58
C SER A 47 17.77 7.61 8.09
N GLU A 48 18.93 7.01 8.40
CA GLU A 48 20.11 7.76 8.85
C GLU A 48 20.69 8.66 7.76
N ASN A 49 20.64 8.22 6.49
CA ASN A 49 21.22 8.94 5.35
C ASN A 49 20.19 9.32 4.28
N ASN A 50 18.98 8.74 4.32
CA ASN A 50 17.95 8.96 3.32
C ASN A 50 16.59 9.18 3.97
N LYS A 51 15.80 10.11 3.44
CA LYS A 51 14.42 10.26 3.88
C LYS A 51 13.57 9.15 3.26
N ILE A 52 12.96 8.32 4.09
CA ILE A 52 11.86 7.44 3.64
C ILE A 52 10.66 8.35 3.34
N ILE A 53 10.07 8.22 2.16
CA ILE A 53 8.91 9.03 1.74
C ILE A 53 7.65 8.20 1.52
N PHE A 54 7.79 6.87 1.46
CA PHE A 54 6.72 5.95 1.13
C PHE A 54 6.96 4.61 1.83
N PHE A 55 5.91 4.08 2.44
CA PHE A 55 5.89 2.75 3.04
C PHE A 55 4.62 2.01 2.65
N CYS A 56 4.74 0.73 2.31
CA CYS A 56 3.61 -0.09 1.89
C CYS A 56 3.76 -1.53 2.38
N ASP A 57 2.79 -1.97 3.19
CA ASP A 57 2.67 -3.32 3.72
C ASP A 57 1.60 -4.09 2.95
N PHE A 58 1.98 -5.11 2.18
CA PHE A 58 1.08 -5.85 1.30
C PHE A 58 0.38 -6.99 2.04
N HIS A 59 -0.96 -7.01 1.96
CA HIS A 59 -1.82 -8.01 2.60
C HIS A 59 -2.83 -8.57 1.60
N SER A 60 -3.30 -9.77 1.92
CA SER A 60 -4.41 -10.40 1.21
C SER A 60 -5.73 -10.14 1.95
N HIS A 61 -6.78 -9.81 1.21
CA HIS A 61 -8.09 -9.52 1.75
C HIS A 61 -9.12 -10.58 1.35
N SER A 62 -9.76 -11.20 2.34
CA SER A 62 -10.66 -12.35 2.17
C SER A 62 -12.15 -12.00 2.09
N ARG A 63 -12.51 -10.72 1.90
CA ARG A 63 -13.93 -10.29 1.95
C ARG A 63 -14.39 -9.38 0.81
N LYS A 64 -13.46 -8.74 0.12
CA LYS A 64 -13.75 -7.74 -0.93
C LYS A 64 -13.01 -8.15 -2.19
N TYR A 65 -13.59 -7.83 -3.35
CA TYR A 65 -12.90 -7.88 -4.63
C TYR A 65 -11.87 -6.77 -4.73
N ASN A 66 -11.07 -6.78 -5.81
CA ASN A 66 -10.16 -5.70 -6.16
C ASN A 66 -9.03 -5.50 -5.16
N CYS A 67 -8.25 -4.44 -5.37
CA CYS A 67 -7.26 -3.97 -4.43
C CYS A 67 -7.62 -2.57 -3.92
N PHE A 68 -7.22 -2.27 -2.69
CA PHE A 68 -7.50 -0.99 -2.03
C PHE A 68 -6.49 -0.77 -0.90
N ILE A 69 -6.50 0.43 -0.31
CA ILE A 69 -5.51 0.82 0.68
C ILE A 69 -6.17 1.13 2.02
N PHE A 70 -5.53 0.70 3.11
CA PHE A 70 -5.73 1.33 4.39
C PHE A 70 -4.59 2.31 4.67
N GLY A 71 -4.90 3.59 4.85
CA GLY A 71 -3.93 4.62 5.25
C GLY A 71 -4.03 4.97 6.74
N ASN A 72 -3.06 5.74 7.23
CA ASN A 72 -3.14 6.38 8.54
C ASN A 72 -4.02 7.64 8.45
N GLU A 73 -4.81 7.90 9.49
CA GLU A 73 -5.69 9.08 9.56
C GLU A 73 -4.92 10.41 9.63
N GLY A 74 -3.75 10.38 10.29
CA GLY A 74 -2.84 11.52 10.44
C GLY A 74 -1.96 11.70 9.21
N SER A 75 -2.29 12.69 8.38
CA SER A 75 -1.38 13.30 7.40
C SER A 75 -1.22 14.76 7.78
N TYR A 76 0.01 15.20 7.93
CA TYR A 76 0.33 16.58 8.33
C TYR A 76 0.55 17.48 7.12
N ASN A 77 0.99 16.89 6.00
CA ASN A 77 1.25 17.63 4.77
C ASN A 77 0.05 17.60 3.82
N TYR A 78 -0.09 18.68 3.05
CA TYR A 78 -1.14 18.86 2.06
C TYR A 78 -0.54 19.26 0.70
N VAL A 79 -1.19 18.82 -0.38
CA VAL A 79 -0.89 19.22 -1.75
C VAL A 79 -2.18 19.64 -2.41
N LYS A 80 -2.27 20.89 -2.88
CA LYS A 80 -3.49 21.46 -3.52
C LYS A 80 -4.78 21.18 -2.71
N ASN A 81 -4.73 21.43 -1.39
CA ASN A 81 -5.82 21.19 -0.43
C ASN A 81 -6.23 19.71 -0.20
N LYS A 82 -5.45 18.75 -0.70
CA LYS A 82 -5.62 17.32 -0.39
C LYS A 82 -4.56 16.85 0.58
N LYS A 83 -4.90 15.91 1.47
CA LYS A 83 -3.90 15.31 2.36
C LYS A 83 -2.88 14.55 1.51
N MET A 84 -1.60 14.64 1.86
CA MET A 84 -0.54 13.94 1.13
C MET A 84 -0.81 12.44 1.03
N CYS A 85 -1.37 11.83 2.09
CA CYS A 85 -1.72 10.41 2.10
C CYS A 85 -2.82 10.00 1.10
N GLU A 86 -3.60 10.95 0.58
CA GLU A 86 -4.70 10.71 -0.38
C GLU A 86 -4.26 10.78 -1.84
N VAL A 87 -3.13 11.45 -2.11
CA VAL A 87 -2.64 11.71 -3.47
C VAL A 87 -2.31 10.40 -4.19
N PHE A 88 -1.57 9.49 -3.53
CA PHE A 88 -1.17 8.23 -4.15
C PHE A 88 -2.37 7.31 -4.49
N PRO A 89 -3.30 7.01 -3.56
CA PRO A 89 -4.47 6.21 -3.88
C PRO A 89 -5.35 6.82 -4.99
N GLU A 90 -5.46 8.15 -5.05
CA GLU A 90 -6.22 8.82 -6.11
C GLU A 90 -5.56 8.63 -7.47
N ILE A 91 -4.26 8.92 -7.60
CA ILE A 91 -3.50 8.69 -8.85
C ILE A 91 -3.63 7.22 -9.27
N TYR A 92 -3.46 6.29 -8.32
CA TYR A 92 -3.50 4.87 -8.59
C TYR A 92 -4.90 4.42 -9.07
N SER A 93 -5.96 5.02 -8.53
CA SER A 93 -7.35 4.77 -8.96
C SER A 93 -7.66 5.16 -10.41
N HIS A 94 -6.88 6.07 -11.00
CA HIS A 94 -7.01 6.46 -12.41
C HIS A 94 -6.20 5.56 -13.35
N THR A 95 -5.24 4.81 -12.83
CA THR A 95 -4.37 3.94 -13.63
C THR A 95 -4.79 2.48 -13.60
N LEU A 96 -5.41 2.04 -12.49
CA LEU A 96 -5.72 0.63 -12.27
C LEU A 96 -7.25 0.37 -12.25
N PRO A 97 -7.80 -0.37 -13.23
CA PRO A 97 -9.25 -0.63 -13.34
C PRO A 97 -9.84 -1.42 -12.17
N TRP A 98 -8.99 -2.13 -11.43
CA TRP A 98 -9.35 -2.94 -10.27
C TRP A 98 -8.79 -2.35 -8.97
N PHE A 99 -8.52 -1.05 -8.94
CA PHE A 99 -8.32 -0.32 -7.68
C PHE A 99 -9.64 0.26 -7.19
N ALA A 100 -10.07 -0.17 -6.01
CA ALA A 100 -11.29 0.25 -5.36
C ALA A 100 -11.01 1.46 -4.45
N LEU A 101 -11.04 2.67 -5.03
CA LEU A 101 -10.89 3.90 -4.26
C LEU A 101 -12.00 4.03 -3.18
N VAL A 102 -13.21 3.56 -3.48
CA VAL A 102 -14.34 3.51 -2.53
C VAL A 102 -14.07 2.66 -1.29
N ASP A 103 -13.18 1.67 -1.39
CA ASP A 103 -12.79 0.80 -0.29
C ASP A 103 -11.51 1.26 0.42
N THR A 104 -10.89 2.35 -0.07
CA THR A 104 -9.70 2.94 0.55
C THR A 104 -10.11 3.75 1.78
N VAL A 105 -9.54 3.41 2.94
CA VAL A 105 -9.96 4.00 4.23
C VAL A 105 -8.74 4.42 5.06
N TYR A 106 -8.79 5.63 5.60
CA TYR A 106 -7.80 6.15 6.53
C TYR A 106 -8.32 5.96 7.95
N LYS A 107 -7.62 5.15 8.75
CA LYS A 107 -8.09 4.74 10.08
C LYS A 107 -6.99 4.85 11.12
N ALA A 108 -7.36 5.31 12.31
CA ALA A 108 -6.58 5.08 13.52
C ALA A 108 -6.41 3.57 13.77
N ASP A 109 -5.32 3.20 14.40
CA ASP A 109 -5.04 1.82 14.82
C ASP A 109 -4.61 1.85 16.29
N ASN A 110 -4.72 0.73 16.98
CA ASN A 110 -4.41 0.67 18.40
C ASN A 110 -2.90 0.82 18.62
N GLU A 111 -2.47 1.91 19.27
CA GLU A 111 -1.07 2.24 19.48
C GLU A 111 -0.29 1.14 20.23
N ASN A 112 -0.98 0.40 21.11
CA ASN A 112 -0.36 -0.68 21.91
C ASN A 112 -0.08 -1.96 21.11
N LYS A 113 -0.70 -2.14 19.93
CA LYS A 113 -0.50 -3.28 19.03
C LYS A 113 -0.45 -2.83 17.57
N GLY A 114 0.26 -1.73 17.33
CA GLY A 114 0.23 -1.03 16.05
C GLY A 114 0.69 -1.90 14.89
N SER A 115 -0.06 -1.82 13.79
CA SER A 115 0.34 -2.38 12.50
C SER A 115 1.64 -1.77 11.96
N ALA A 116 2.23 -2.46 10.99
CA ALA A 116 3.39 -1.97 10.23
C ALA A 116 3.18 -0.55 9.71
N ARG A 117 2.00 -0.32 9.14
CA ARG A 117 1.55 0.96 8.61
C ARG A 117 1.53 2.07 9.67
N LEU A 118 0.90 1.80 10.84
CA LEU A 118 0.82 2.81 11.90
C LEU A 118 2.22 3.16 12.41
N ILE A 119 3.00 2.15 12.79
CA ILE A 119 4.30 2.34 13.41
C ILE A 119 5.29 2.98 12.45
N SER A 120 5.32 2.55 11.18
CA SER A 120 6.17 3.16 10.16
C SER A 120 5.80 4.62 9.91
N GLY A 121 4.50 4.93 9.87
CA GLY A 121 4.01 6.30 9.75
C GLY A 121 4.47 7.19 10.89
N LYS A 122 4.36 6.70 12.12
CA LYS A 122 4.66 7.45 13.34
C LYS A 122 6.16 7.64 13.55
N GLU A 123 6.96 6.57 13.46
CA GLU A 123 8.39 6.60 13.78
C GLU A 123 9.24 7.27 12.70
N PHE A 124 8.85 7.15 11.43
CA PHE A 124 9.58 7.73 10.31
C PHE A 124 8.92 8.99 9.74
N SER A 125 7.89 9.52 10.41
CA SER A 125 7.15 10.73 9.99
C SER A 125 6.63 10.66 8.54
N LEU A 126 6.00 9.53 8.18
CA LEU A 126 5.50 9.27 6.82
C LEU A 126 4.00 9.57 6.73
N ASP A 127 3.63 10.48 5.83
CA ASP A 127 2.22 10.63 5.42
C ASP A 127 1.78 9.43 4.56
N CYS A 128 2.64 9.02 3.62
CA CYS A 128 2.38 7.92 2.68
C CYS A 128 2.77 6.56 3.29
N SER A 129 2.09 6.15 4.36
CA SER A 129 2.24 4.83 4.98
C SER A 129 0.94 4.03 4.84
N TYR A 130 1.03 2.90 4.16
CA TYR A 130 -0.15 2.15 3.71
C TYR A 130 -0.09 0.66 4.06
N THR A 131 -1.27 0.09 4.29
CA THR A 131 -1.51 -1.35 4.09
C THR A 131 -2.21 -1.49 2.74
N PHE A 132 -1.62 -2.21 1.80
CA PHE A 132 -2.19 -2.47 0.48
C PHE A 132 -2.85 -3.85 0.48
N GLU A 133 -4.16 -3.86 0.35
CA GLU A 133 -4.99 -5.06 0.43
C GLU A 133 -5.31 -5.56 -0.97
N ILE A 134 -5.09 -6.86 -1.22
CA ILE A 134 -5.32 -7.53 -2.50
C ILE A 134 -6.34 -8.65 -2.30
N SER A 135 -7.43 -8.65 -3.06
CA SER A 135 -8.45 -9.70 -2.96
C SER A 135 -7.90 -11.12 -3.17
N LEU A 136 -8.35 -12.05 -2.34
CA LEU A 136 -8.18 -13.49 -2.55
C LEU A 136 -9.23 -14.10 -3.50
N PHE A 137 -10.33 -13.38 -3.78
CA PHE A 137 -11.42 -13.89 -4.63
C PHE A 137 -11.26 -13.48 -6.09
N GLY A 138 -10.62 -12.34 -6.34
CA GLY A 138 -10.32 -11.87 -7.69
C GLY A 138 -10.65 -10.39 -7.90
N ILE A 139 -10.76 -10.03 -9.17
CA ILE A 139 -10.95 -8.67 -9.64
C ILE A 139 -12.36 -8.46 -10.17
N GLN A 140 -12.91 -7.28 -9.92
CA GLN A 140 -14.09 -6.74 -10.55
C GLN A 140 -13.70 -5.44 -11.24
N ILE A 141 -13.50 -5.54 -12.57
CA ILE A 141 -13.14 -4.41 -13.41
C ILE A 141 -14.22 -3.32 -13.31
N ARG A 142 -13.79 -2.10 -13.05
CA ARG A 142 -14.69 -0.95 -13.04
C ARG A 142 -15.16 -0.60 -14.46
N LYS A 143 -16.44 -0.23 -14.58
CA LYS A 143 -17.10 0.03 -15.87
C LYS A 143 -16.61 1.30 -16.58
N ASP A 144 -15.96 2.21 -15.84
CA ASP A 144 -15.42 3.46 -16.35
C ASP A 144 -14.04 3.32 -17.02
N PHE A 145 -13.51 2.09 -17.10
CA PHE A 145 -12.26 1.79 -17.78
C PHE A 145 -12.49 1.06 -19.11
N ASN A 146 -11.90 1.58 -20.18
CA ASN A 146 -11.79 0.86 -21.45
C ASN A 146 -10.60 -0.09 -21.39
N ILE A 147 -10.88 -1.37 -21.21
CA ILE A 147 -9.88 -2.42 -21.29
C ILE A 147 -9.78 -2.89 -22.75
N MET A 148 -8.57 -2.84 -23.28
CA MET A 148 -8.22 -3.36 -24.59
C MET A 148 -7.46 -4.68 -24.43
N TYR A 149 -7.56 -5.55 -25.44
CA TYR A 149 -6.82 -6.79 -25.52
C TYR A 149 -5.82 -6.71 -26.69
N ASP A 150 -4.54 -6.95 -26.41
CA ASP A 150 -3.50 -7.09 -27.42
C ASP A 150 -3.36 -8.57 -27.77
N GLU A 151 -3.99 -9.00 -28.87
CA GLU A 151 -3.94 -10.40 -29.35
C GLU A 151 -2.51 -10.89 -29.59
N LYS A 152 -1.59 -10.00 -29.98
CA LYS A 152 -0.20 -10.40 -30.29
C LYS A 152 0.62 -10.65 -29.03
N LYS A 153 0.31 -9.94 -27.95
CA LYS A 153 1.01 -10.06 -26.67
C LYS A 153 0.27 -10.92 -25.65
N ASP A 154 -0.97 -11.29 -25.95
CA ASP A 154 -1.88 -12.00 -25.03
C ASP A 154 -2.00 -11.29 -23.68
N ILE A 155 -2.18 -9.96 -23.72
CA ILE A 155 -2.34 -9.12 -22.52
C ILE A 155 -3.53 -8.18 -22.65
N PHE A 156 -4.19 -7.95 -21.52
CA PHE A 156 -5.11 -6.83 -21.36
C PHE A 156 -4.34 -5.58 -20.95
N TYR A 157 -4.68 -4.44 -21.54
CA TYR A 157 -4.11 -3.15 -21.16
C TYR A 157 -5.19 -2.08 -21.11
N VAL A 158 -4.87 -1.00 -20.40
CA VAL A 158 -5.74 0.16 -20.25
C VAL A 158 -5.20 1.24 -21.15
N GLN A 159 -6.05 1.86 -21.97
CA GLN A 159 -5.64 3.04 -22.71
C GLN A 159 -5.35 4.18 -21.72
N ASN A 160 -4.13 4.72 -21.75
CA ASN A 160 -3.63 5.58 -20.68
C ASN A 160 -4.53 6.81 -20.49
N TYR A 161 -4.98 7.02 -19.25
CA TYR A 161 -5.73 8.23 -18.88
C TYR A 161 -4.93 9.53 -19.13
N PHE A 162 -3.60 9.44 -19.14
CA PHE A 162 -2.69 10.59 -19.35
C PHE A 162 -2.35 10.89 -20.82
N GLU A 163 -2.73 10.05 -21.78
CA GLU A 163 -2.51 10.34 -23.22
C GLU A 163 -3.33 11.55 -23.69
N GLY A 164 -4.47 11.85 -23.03
CA GLY A 164 -5.24 13.07 -23.28
C GLY A 164 -4.61 14.35 -22.71
N TYR A 165 -3.67 14.24 -21.76
CA TYR A 165 -3.05 15.40 -21.12
C TYR A 165 -1.83 15.91 -21.89
N GLN A 166 -1.14 15.08 -22.68
CA GLN A 166 0.00 15.51 -23.50
C GLN A 166 -0.41 16.31 -24.75
N ASN A 167 -1.69 16.29 -25.13
CA ASN A 167 -2.19 17.05 -26.29
C ASN A 167 -2.78 18.42 -25.92
N GLY A 168 -2.61 18.88 -24.67
CA GLY A 168 -3.29 20.07 -24.14
C GLY A 168 -2.47 21.36 -24.02
N ASP A 169 -1.14 21.32 -24.06
CA ASP A 169 -0.29 22.46 -23.64
C ASP A 169 0.59 23.10 -24.73
N ASP A 170 0.32 22.85 -26.03
CA ASP A 170 1.06 23.49 -27.14
C ASP A 170 0.45 24.82 -27.64
N ASN A 171 -0.50 25.43 -26.90
CA ASN A 171 -1.16 26.67 -27.31
C ASN A 171 -1.05 27.84 -26.32
N ILE A 172 0.09 27.98 -25.64
CA ILE A 172 0.48 29.28 -25.07
C ILE A 172 1.42 29.96 -26.07
N LYS A 173 0.82 30.61 -27.07
CA LYS A 173 1.52 31.60 -27.91
C LYS A 173 1.84 32.83 -27.05
N GLY A 174 3.06 33.33 -27.20
CA GLY A 174 3.57 34.56 -26.58
C GLY A 174 3.03 35.84 -27.18
#